data_AF-A0A7S1M7I3-F1
#
_entry.id   AF-A0A7S1M7I3-F1
#
_cell.length_a   1.000
_cell.length_b   1.000
_cell.length_c   1.000
_cell.angle_alpha   90.00
_cell.angle_beta   90.00
_cell.angle_gamma   90.00
#
_symmetry.space_group_name_H-M   'P 1'
#
loop_
_entity.id
_entity.type
_entity.pdbx_description
1 polymer ?
#
loop_
_entity_poly.entity_id
_entity_poly.type
_entity_poly.pdbx_seq_one_letter_code
_entity_poly.pdbx_strand_id
1 'polypeptide(L)'
;FLIGWAVAAWAATEKMSFVLSRWSLITITVSLAVVIFAIAAAAGASWSFRIVTLPDGTRKGNFPWIPTFLRVWTFYDTAVFLVNAVPTSMSLPKRQIIEMVLSLLSTMVTCLCFFQASQSYFSGNVPLFESTYFAVVTFGTIGFGDIEPDHWVSRQVTVVILVVAVYTFPAFFSNLAALARQMSMNNDYSSQGGSRRHVIFAGKLGSREITYFINEFCGGMRRFDALKIVIMSSEEFSQEMRMRVLAPEFNKRICLMLGDPRRRDDLDRADAAYADSIFIANSDDLPAMDVDADVILKTTSVHQYDRYLPQHAVIRRERNTALLRMNNVRNVLEKERLKFSLLGMGVISNGAIPLIINLVRSYDSEVEAHTATTWQEQTEWSMGNELYAFNVPPALVGKSFLQCAFLYREAVVSVIGVVGDDGKVLLNPKGAVVGAV
;
A
#
# COMPACT_ATOMS: atom_id res chain seq x y z
N PHE A 1 31.03 -27.27 -9.06
CA PHE A 1 31.07 -25.93 -9.68
C PHE A 1 31.47 -25.98 -11.16
N LEU A 2 32.69 -26.38 -11.53
CA LEU A 2 33.11 -26.42 -12.96
C LEU A 2 32.25 -27.34 -13.85
N ILE A 3 31.87 -28.53 -13.37
CA ILE A 3 30.96 -29.41 -14.11
C ILE A 3 29.58 -28.75 -14.28
N GLY A 4 29.05 -28.13 -13.23
CA GLY A 4 27.79 -27.39 -13.30
C GLY A 4 27.87 -26.18 -14.24
N TRP A 5 29.00 -25.48 -14.28
CA TRP A 5 29.26 -24.42 -15.24
C TRP A 5 29.32 -24.95 -16.68
N ALA A 6 29.98 -26.08 -16.93
CA ALA A 6 30.06 -26.69 -18.26
C ALA A 6 28.68 -27.14 -18.77
N VAL A 7 27.86 -27.73 -17.89
CA VAL A 7 26.46 -28.09 -18.20
C VAL A 7 25.62 -26.85 -18.49
N ALA A 8 25.73 -25.80 -17.68
CA ALA A 8 25.02 -24.55 -17.89
C ALA A 8 25.49 -23.80 -19.15
N ALA A 9 26.78 -23.85 -19.48
CA ALA A 9 27.35 -23.27 -20.69
C ALA A 9 26.85 -23.99 -21.95
N TRP A 10 26.64 -25.31 -21.86
CA TRP A 10 26.09 -26.12 -22.95
C TRP A 10 24.58 -25.87 -23.13
N ALA A 11 23.85 -25.69 -22.03
CA ALA A 11 22.41 -25.40 -22.04
C ALA A 11 22.06 -23.93 -22.38
N ALA A 12 23.03 -23.01 -22.33
CA ALA A 12 22.80 -21.60 -22.62
C ALA A 12 22.51 -21.36 -24.12
N THR A 13 21.41 -20.66 -24.40
CA THR A 13 21.03 -20.24 -25.76
C THR A 13 22.01 -19.22 -26.33
N GLU A 14 22.47 -18.27 -25.51
CA GLU A 14 23.47 -17.26 -25.86
C GLU A 14 24.78 -17.46 -25.09
N LYS A 15 25.77 -18.07 -25.76
CA LYS A 15 27.05 -18.41 -25.14
C LYS A 15 27.85 -17.18 -24.68
N MET A 16 27.84 -16.09 -25.46
CA MET A 16 28.61 -14.88 -25.12
C MET A 16 28.06 -14.17 -23.87
N SER A 17 26.73 -14.05 -23.77
CA SER A 17 26.07 -13.46 -22.59
C SER A 17 26.33 -14.31 -21.34
N PHE A 18 26.24 -15.64 -21.47
CA PHE A 18 26.54 -16.55 -20.38
C PHE A 18 27.99 -16.45 -19.89
N VAL A 19 28.98 -16.43 -20.79
CA VAL A 19 30.40 -16.35 -20.40
C VAL A 19 30.72 -15.05 -19.66
N LEU A 20 30.12 -13.94 -20.08
CA LEU A 20 30.26 -12.62 -19.45
C LEU A 20 29.39 -12.44 -18.19
N SER A 21 28.53 -13.39 -17.87
CA SER A 21 27.72 -13.33 -16.65
C SER A 21 28.59 -13.32 -15.40
N ARG A 22 28.14 -12.59 -14.36
CA ARG A 22 28.82 -12.54 -13.05
C ARG A 22 29.13 -13.94 -12.51
N TRP A 23 28.16 -14.85 -12.57
CA TRP A 23 28.32 -16.22 -12.08
C TRP A 23 29.40 -16.99 -12.83
N SER A 24 29.45 -16.85 -14.16
CA SER A 24 30.48 -17.48 -15.00
C SER A 24 31.87 -16.93 -14.70
N LEU A 25 32.03 -15.60 -14.65
CA LEU A 25 33.32 -14.97 -14.37
C LEU A 25 33.89 -15.39 -13.01
N ILE A 26 33.04 -15.44 -11.97
CA ILE A 26 33.46 -15.87 -10.62
C ILE A 26 33.80 -17.36 -10.60
N THR A 27 33.00 -18.19 -11.30
CA THR A 27 33.24 -19.64 -11.32
C THR A 27 34.53 -19.98 -12.04
N ILE A 28 34.82 -19.32 -13.17
CA ILE A 28 36.08 -19.47 -13.91
C ILE A 28 37.24 -18.97 -13.05
N THR A 29 37.22 -17.73 -12.58
CA THR A 29 38.34 -17.14 -11.82
C THR A 29 38.69 -17.92 -10.55
N VAL A 30 37.70 -18.38 -9.78
CA VAL A 30 37.96 -19.11 -8.53
C VAL A 30 38.22 -20.59 -8.78
N SER A 31 37.36 -21.27 -9.56
CA SER A 31 37.42 -22.73 -9.66
C SER A 31 38.52 -23.20 -10.61
N LEU A 32 38.80 -22.45 -11.69
CA LEU A 32 39.90 -22.76 -12.60
C LEU A 32 41.25 -22.57 -11.89
N ALA A 33 41.40 -21.49 -11.12
CA ALA A 33 42.61 -21.24 -10.32
C ALA A 33 42.90 -22.38 -9.33
N VAL A 34 41.88 -22.91 -8.66
CA VAL A 34 42.01 -24.06 -7.75
C VAL A 34 42.44 -25.33 -8.50
N VAL A 35 41.87 -25.59 -9.68
CA VAL A 35 42.23 -26.78 -10.47
C VAL A 35 43.65 -26.68 -11.02
N ILE A 36 44.05 -25.51 -11.55
CA ILE A 36 45.41 -25.26 -12.01
C ILE A 36 46.39 -25.47 -10.85
N PHE A 37 46.08 -24.96 -9.67
CA PHE A 37 46.90 -25.16 -8.47
C PHE A 37 47.00 -26.64 -8.07
N ALA A 38 45.88 -27.36 -8.06
CA ALA A 38 45.86 -28.78 -7.73
C ALA A 38 46.71 -29.62 -8.71
N ILE A 39 46.66 -29.31 -10.01
CA ILE A 39 47.47 -29.97 -11.04
C ILE A 39 48.95 -29.60 -10.88
N ALA A 40 49.27 -28.33 -10.64
CA ALA A 40 50.64 -27.88 -10.43
C ALA A 40 51.28 -28.52 -9.18
N ALA A 41 50.50 -28.67 -8.10
CA ALA A 41 50.92 -29.37 -6.89
C ALA A 41 51.15 -30.87 -7.15
N ALA A 42 50.28 -31.53 -7.92
CA ALA A 42 50.44 -32.94 -8.31
C ALA A 42 51.63 -33.17 -9.26
N ALA A 43 51.97 -32.18 -10.10
CA ALA A 43 53.09 -32.24 -11.04
C ALA A 43 54.46 -31.89 -10.40
N GLY A 44 54.52 -31.66 -9.07
CA GLY A 44 55.77 -31.39 -8.37
C GLY A 44 56.41 -30.03 -8.71
N ALA A 45 55.61 -29.07 -9.18
CA ALA A 45 56.11 -27.76 -9.58
C ALA A 45 56.69 -26.97 -8.39
N SER A 46 57.97 -26.58 -8.44
CA SER A 46 58.66 -25.86 -7.35
C SER A 46 58.22 -24.41 -7.17
N TRP A 47 57.49 -23.83 -8.13
CA TRP A 47 56.98 -22.46 -8.06
C TRP A 47 55.69 -22.33 -7.23
N SER A 48 55.01 -23.43 -6.88
CA SER A 48 53.77 -23.40 -6.10
C SER A 48 53.98 -23.42 -4.58
N PHE A 49 55.20 -23.69 -4.10
CA PHE A 49 55.51 -23.86 -2.66
C PHE A 49 56.85 -23.23 -2.25
N ARG A 50 57.20 -22.05 -2.77
CA ARG A 50 58.48 -21.41 -2.41
C ARG A 50 58.34 -20.66 -1.09
N ILE A 51 58.91 -21.19 -0.01
CA ILE A 51 59.06 -20.45 1.26
C ILE A 51 60.12 -19.36 1.03
N VAL A 52 59.68 -18.10 0.98
CA VAL A 52 60.56 -16.93 0.92
C VAL A 52 60.78 -16.47 2.36
N THR A 53 62.04 -16.47 2.80
CA THR A 53 62.45 -15.82 4.05
C THR A 53 62.57 -14.32 3.81
N LEU A 54 61.74 -13.54 4.50
CA LEU A 54 61.81 -12.09 4.52
C LEU A 54 63.03 -11.62 5.36
N PRO A 55 63.51 -10.37 5.19
CA PRO A 55 64.67 -9.83 5.90
C PRO A 55 64.54 -9.79 7.44
N ASP A 56 63.32 -9.93 7.94
CA ASP A 56 62.92 -9.99 9.35
C ASP A 56 62.98 -11.41 9.95
N GLY A 57 63.41 -12.41 9.17
CA GLY A 57 63.51 -13.81 9.60
C GLY A 57 62.18 -14.59 9.53
N THR A 58 61.10 -13.97 9.05
CA THR A 58 59.81 -14.66 8.90
C THR A 58 59.80 -15.52 7.63
N ARG A 59 59.35 -16.79 7.77
CA ARG A 59 59.20 -17.73 6.65
C ARG A 59 57.80 -17.57 6.06
N LYS A 60 57.69 -16.98 4.87
CA LYS A 60 56.40 -16.81 4.16
C LYS A 60 56.34 -17.74 2.95
N GLY A 61 55.43 -18.72 2.97
CA GLY A 61 55.15 -19.55 1.80
C GLY A 61 54.53 -18.70 0.70
N ASN A 62 55.15 -18.68 -0.48
CA ASN A 62 54.62 -18.01 -1.67
C ASN A 62 53.54 -18.90 -2.30
N PHE A 63 52.38 -18.96 -1.64
CA PHE A 63 51.21 -19.63 -2.19
C PHE A 63 50.53 -18.67 -3.17
N PRO A 64 50.21 -19.10 -4.40
CA PRO A 64 49.42 -18.28 -5.31
C PRO A 64 48.06 -17.98 -4.66
N TRP A 65 47.77 -16.70 -4.51
CA TRP A 65 46.56 -16.25 -3.84
C TRP A 65 45.35 -16.46 -4.75
N ILE A 66 44.33 -17.14 -4.24
CA ILE A 66 43.08 -17.42 -4.95
C ILE A 66 41.95 -16.62 -4.28
N PRO A 67 41.21 -15.77 -5.01
CA PRO A 67 40.14 -14.94 -4.44
C PRO A 67 38.86 -15.75 -4.15
N THR A 68 38.93 -16.72 -3.24
CA THR A 68 37.81 -17.61 -2.90
C THR A 68 36.60 -16.87 -2.31
N PHE A 69 36.83 -15.72 -1.68
CA PHE A 69 35.77 -14.85 -1.14
C PHE A 69 34.80 -14.31 -2.21
N LEU A 70 35.18 -14.28 -3.49
CA LEU A 70 34.26 -13.88 -4.57
C LEU A 70 33.02 -14.80 -4.67
N ARG A 71 33.09 -16.00 -4.08
CA ARG A 71 31.92 -16.90 -3.95
C ARG A 71 30.77 -16.31 -3.14
N VAL A 72 30.98 -15.25 -2.38
CA VAL A 72 29.89 -14.51 -1.71
C VAL A 72 28.81 -14.07 -2.70
N TRP A 73 29.18 -13.69 -3.92
CA TRP A 73 28.20 -13.33 -4.95
C TRP A 73 27.39 -14.53 -5.47
N THR A 74 28.00 -15.72 -5.49
CA THR A 74 27.24 -16.94 -5.81
C THR A 74 26.25 -17.28 -4.71
N PHE A 75 26.61 -17.01 -3.44
CA PHE A 75 25.67 -17.15 -2.32
C PHE A 75 24.53 -16.12 -2.41
N TYR A 76 24.86 -14.87 -2.73
CA TYR A 76 23.87 -13.82 -3.02
C TYR A 76 22.86 -14.27 -4.09
N ASP A 77 23.34 -14.75 -5.24
CA ASP A 77 22.47 -15.20 -6.34
C ASP A 77 21.53 -16.34 -5.89
N THR A 78 22.04 -17.31 -5.14
CA THR A 78 21.22 -18.40 -4.59
C THR A 78 20.21 -17.92 -3.54
N ALA A 79 20.59 -16.97 -2.69
CA ALA A 79 19.71 -16.43 -1.66
C ALA A 79 18.56 -15.62 -2.27
N VAL A 80 18.85 -14.78 -3.26
CA VAL A 80 17.84 -14.02 -4.02
C VAL A 80 16.89 -14.97 -4.76
N PHE A 81 17.42 -16.02 -5.39
CA PHE A 81 16.59 -17.04 -6.03
C PHE A 81 15.64 -17.71 -5.04
N LEU A 82 16.12 -18.10 -3.86
CA LEU A 82 15.29 -18.70 -2.82
C LEU A 82 14.20 -17.74 -2.30
N VAL A 83 14.53 -16.48 -2.08
CA VAL A 83 13.57 -15.44 -1.66
C VAL A 83 12.47 -15.27 -2.71
N ASN A 84 12.83 -15.31 -3.99
CA ASN A 84 11.87 -15.16 -5.09
C ASN A 84 11.05 -16.42 -5.35
N ALA A 85 11.62 -17.60 -5.09
CA ALA A 85 10.98 -18.90 -5.28
C ALA A 85 9.97 -19.26 -4.18
N VAL A 86 9.86 -18.49 -3.10
CA VAL A 86 8.84 -18.68 -2.04
C VAL A 86 7.68 -17.70 -2.27
N PRO A 87 6.68 -18.03 -3.11
CA PRO A 87 5.62 -17.10 -3.50
C PRO A 87 4.68 -16.69 -2.37
N THR A 88 4.54 -17.50 -1.32
CA THR A 88 3.40 -17.41 -0.38
C THR A 88 3.65 -16.60 0.89
N SER A 89 4.91 -16.32 1.26
CA SER A 89 5.19 -15.75 2.59
C SER A 89 5.49 -14.24 2.59
N MET A 90 5.82 -13.64 1.44
CA MET A 90 6.48 -12.34 1.44
C MET A 90 6.03 -11.41 0.31
N SER A 91 5.56 -10.22 0.71
CA SER A 91 5.15 -9.15 -0.21
C SER A 91 6.33 -8.61 -1.03
N LEU A 92 6.05 -8.11 -2.24
CA LEU A 92 7.05 -7.54 -3.16
C LEU A 92 8.03 -6.54 -2.50
N PRO A 93 7.58 -5.53 -1.73
CA PRO A 93 8.51 -4.57 -1.11
C PRO A 93 9.44 -5.22 -0.08
N LYS A 94 8.96 -6.24 0.65
CA LYS A 94 9.80 -6.99 1.60
C LYS A 94 10.92 -7.76 0.87
N ARG A 95 10.61 -8.34 -0.30
CA ARG A 95 11.63 -9.02 -1.13
C ARG A 95 12.71 -8.05 -1.59
N GLN A 96 12.31 -6.88 -2.10
CA GLN A 96 13.25 -5.84 -2.54
C GLN A 96 14.19 -5.39 -1.41
N ILE A 97 13.66 -5.24 -0.17
CA ILE A 97 14.50 -4.89 0.99
C ILE A 97 15.52 -5.99 1.29
N ILE A 98 15.11 -7.27 1.26
CA ILE A 98 16.03 -8.40 1.49
C ILE A 98 17.10 -8.44 0.41
N GLU A 99 16.73 -8.29 -0.87
CA GLU A 99 17.68 -8.25 -1.99
C GLU A 99 18.70 -7.13 -1.83
N MET A 100 18.24 -5.94 -1.43
CA MET A 100 19.11 -4.79 -1.17
C MET A 100 20.08 -5.04 -0.01
N VAL A 101 19.60 -5.56 1.12
CA VAL A 101 20.43 -5.87 2.30
C VAL A 101 21.46 -6.95 1.96
N LEU A 102 21.06 -8.02 1.26
CA LEU A 102 21.96 -9.07 0.81
C LEU A 102 23.03 -8.52 -0.15
N SER A 103 22.68 -7.58 -1.03
CA SER A 103 23.63 -6.97 -1.97
C SER A 103 24.66 -6.08 -1.27
N LEU A 104 24.23 -5.31 -0.25
CA LEU A 104 25.10 -4.47 0.55
C LEU A 104 26.08 -5.32 1.36
N LEU A 105 25.58 -6.34 2.06
CA LEU A 105 26.41 -7.27 2.83
C LEU A 105 27.45 -7.99 1.95
N SER A 106 27.03 -8.44 0.76
CA SER A 106 27.92 -9.11 -0.20
C SER A 106 29.03 -8.18 -0.71
N THR A 107 28.71 -6.90 -0.92
CA THR A 107 29.67 -5.87 -1.32
C THR A 107 30.65 -5.57 -0.18
N MET A 108 30.16 -5.39 1.05
CA MET A 108 31.00 -5.13 2.22
C MET A 108 31.99 -6.27 2.49
N VAL A 109 31.53 -7.53 2.43
CA VAL A 109 32.41 -8.70 2.59
C VAL A 109 33.46 -8.76 1.48
N THR A 110 33.07 -8.46 0.24
CA THR A 110 34.01 -8.41 -0.90
C THR A 110 35.11 -7.37 -0.65
N CYS A 111 34.75 -6.14 -0.27
CA CYS A 111 35.71 -5.06 0.04
C CYS A 111 36.62 -5.39 1.22
N LEU A 112 36.05 -5.95 2.30
CA LEU A 112 36.78 -6.43 3.47
C LEU A 112 37.83 -7.46 3.09
N CYS A 113 37.45 -8.48 2.33
CA CYS A 113 38.37 -9.53 1.92
C CYS A 113 39.45 -9.03 0.95
N PHE A 114 39.13 -8.08 0.07
CA PHE A 114 40.13 -7.43 -0.79
C PHE A 114 41.16 -6.63 0.03
N PHE A 115 40.70 -5.88 1.03
CA PHE A 115 41.59 -5.13 1.93
C PHE A 115 42.49 -6.08 2.73
N GLN A 116 41.90 -7.07 3.41
CA GLN A 116 42.62 -8.06 4.20
C GLN A 116 43.64 -8.82 3.36
N ALA A 117 43.28 -9.23 2.14
CA ALA A 117 44.18 -9.93 1.24
C ALA A 117 45.35 -9.05 0.79
N SER A 118 45.09 -7.78 0.46
CA SER A 118 46.14 -6.84 0.07
C SER A 118 47.15 -6.60 1.19
N GLN A 119 46.68 -6.39 2.44
CA GLN A 119 47.58 -6.22 3.58
C GLN A 119 48.31 -7.51 3.96
N SER A 120 47.61 -8.65 3.97
CA SER A 120 48.20 -9.97 4.27
C SER A 120 49.31 -10.35 3.30
N TYR A 121 49.20 -9.94 2.03
CA TYR A 121 50.22 -10.22 1.03
C TYR A 121 51.47 -9.33 1.20
N PHE A 122 51.30 -8.03 1.45
CA PHE A 122 52.40 -7.05 1.41
C PHE A 122 52.97 -6.60 2.77
N SER A 123 52.16 -6.49 3.83
CA SER A 123 52.54 -5.80 5.07
C SER A 123 52.52 -6.66 6.33
N GLY A 124 51.83 -7.81 6.30
CA GLY A 124 51.69 -8.70 7.47
C GLY A 124 50.26 -9.20 7.63
N ASN A 125 50.05 -10.23 8.44
CA ASN A 125 48.72 -10.83 8.61
C ASN A 125 47.83 -9.92 9.48
N VAL A 126 46.76 -9.39 8.90
CA VAL A 126 45.79 -8.55 9.62
C VAL A 126 44.59 -9.43 10.01
N PRO A 127 44.20 -9.44 11.31
CA PRO A 127 43.10 -10.26 11.77
C PRO A 127 41.79 -9.83 11.10
N LEU A 128 40.90 -10.80 10.90
CA LEU A 128 39.61 -10.60 10.24
C LEU A 128 38.77 -9.50 10.93
N PHE A 129 38.86 -9.42 12.26
CA PHE A 129 38.13 -8.43 13.06
C PHE A 129 38.55 -6.99 12.73
N GLU A 130 39.86 -6.72 12.65
CA GLU A 130 40.40 -5.41 12.28
C GLU A 130 40.01 -5.03 10.85
N SER A 131 40.06 -5.99 9.92
CA SER A 131 39.60 -5.78 8.55
C SER A 131 38.09 -5.50 8.48
N THR A 132 37.29 -6.13 9.34
CA THR A 132 35.84 -5.90 9.45
C THR A 132 35.55 -4.51 9.99
N TYR A 133 36.25 -4.12 11.05
CA TYR A 133 36.15 -2.80 11.64
C TYR A 133 36.53 -1.72 10.62
N PHE A 134 37.66 -1.89 9.91
CA PHE A 134 38.07 -0.98 8.83
C PHE A 134 36.98 -0.85 7.74
N ALA A 135 36.38 -1.96 7.31
CA ALA A 135 35.31 -1.94 6.32
C ALA A 135 34.07 -1.19 6.82
N VAL A 136 33.61 -1.44 8.06
CA VAL A 136 32.44 -0.74 8.63
C VAL A 136 32.70 0.76 8.78
N VAL A 137 33.87 1.15 9.27
CA VAL A 137 34.27 2.56 9.45
C VAL A 137 34.39 3.29 8.11
N THR A 138 34.90 2.61 7.08
CA THR A 138 35.06 3.17 5.73
C THR A 138 33.71 3.32 5.03
N PHE A 139 32.85 2.29 5.06
CA PHE A 139 31.51 2.36 4.49
C PHE A 139 30.63 3.38 5.22
N GLY A 140 30.77 3.48 6.55
CA GLY A 140 30.11 4.50 7.36
C GLY A 140 30.65 5.92 7.15
N THR A 141 31.67 6.11 6.30
CA THR A 141 32.34 7.41 6.06
C THR A 141 32.89 8.08 7.32
N ILE A 142 33.18 7.29 8.37
CA ILE A 142 33.66 7.80 9.66
C ILE A 142 35.17 8.08 9.59
N GLY A 143 35.95 7.11 9.11
CA GLY A 143 37.39 7.25 8.86
C GLY A 143 38.23 7.64 10.08
N PHE A 144 38.19 6.84 11.15
CA PHE A 144 38.97 7.11 12.38
C PHE A 144 40.50 7.19 12.14
N GLY A 145 41.02 6.50 11.12
CA GLY A 145 42.44 6.54 10.76
C GLY A 145 43.35 5.73 11.69
N ASP A 146 42.77 4.88 12.53
CA ASP A 146 43.45 3.95 13.44
C ASP A 146 44.00 2.71 12.73
N ILE A 147 43.37 2.29 11.64
CA ILE A 147 43.86 1.24 10.75
C ILE A 147 44.12 1.85 9.37
N GLU A 148 45.38 1.86 8.94
CA GLU A 148 45.79 2.40 7.65
C GLU A 148 46.55 1.38 6.78
N PRO A 149 46.47 1.49 5.44
CA PRO A 149 47.25 0.67 4.54
C PRO A 149 48.73 1.10 4.48
N ASP A 150 49.63 0.24 4.94
CA ASP A 150 51.07 0.52 4.94
C ASP A 150 51.68 0.54 3.53
N HIS A 151 51.27 -0.39 2.65
CA HIS A 151 51.88 -0.59 1.33
C HIS A 151 51.15 0.20 0.21
N TRP A 152 51.88 0.58 -0.84
CA TRP A 152 51.31 1.36 -1.94
C TRP A 152 50.17 0.63 -2.69
N VAL A 153 50.24 -0.70 -2.81
CA VAL A 153 49.17 -1.51 -3.45
C VAL A 153 47.91 -1.52 -2.60
N SER A 154 48.02 -1.71 -1.28
CA SER A 154 46.85 -1.70 -0.38
C SER A 154 46.22 -0.31 -0.33
N ARG A 155 47.01 0.77 -0.43
CA ARG A 155 46.49 2.13 -0.62
C ARG A 155 45.63 2.29 -1.87
N GLN A 156 46.08 1.77 -3.01
CA GLN A 156 45.29 1.80 -4.26
C GLN A 156 44.00 0.99 -4.13
N VAL A 157 44.06 -0.20 -3.51
CA VAL A 157 42.87 -1.01 -3.22
C VAL A 157 41.89 -0.25 -2.32
N THR A 158 42.38 0.40 -1.27
CA THR A 158 41.56 1.23 -0.38
C THR A 158 40.88 2.39 -1.13
N VAL A 159 41.57 3.05 -2.07
CA VAL A 159 40.95 4.10 -2.91
C VAL A 159 39.80 3.53 -3.75
N VAL A 160 39.98 2.35 -4.36
CA VAL A 160 38.91 1.68 -5.11
C VAL A 160 37.74 1.30 -4.19
N ILE A 161 38.01 0.77 -3.01
CA ILE A 161 36.98 0.45 -2.01
C ILE A 161 36.21 1.70 -1.61
N LEU A 162 36.87 2.84 -1.41
CA LEU A 162 36.24 4.11 -1.07
C LEU A 162 35.27 4.57 -2.17
N VAL A 163 35.68 4.48 -3.44
CA VAL A 163 34.80 4.83 -4.58
C VAL A 163 33.56 3.92 -4.60
N VAL A 164 33.73 2.61 -4.40
CA VAL A 164 32.61 1.66 -4.34
C VAL A 164 31.69 1.95 -3.14
N ALA A 165 32.26 2.25 -1.98
CA ALA A 165 31.50 2.57 -0.76
C ALA A 165 30.68 3.85 -0.93
N VAL A 166 31.28 4.92 -1.46
CA VAL A 166 30.61 6.20 -1.70
C VAL A 166 29.48 6.07 -2.73
N TYR A 167 29.61 5.18 -3.71
CA TYR A 167 28.54 4.92 -4.68
C TYR A 167 27.41 4.07 -4.08
N THR A 168 27.74 3.00 -3.36
CA THR A 168 26.76 1.99 -2.92
C THR A 168 26.03 2.37 -1.64
N PHE A 169 26.72 2.98 -0.68
CA PHE A 169 26.19 3.22 0.66
C PHE A 169 25.08 4.28 0.68
N PRO A 170 25.22 5.48 0.05
CA PRO A 170 24.14 6.45 -0.02
C PRO A 170 22.93 5.94 -0.82
N ALA A 171 23.18 5.24 -1.93
CA ALA A 171 22.14 4.66 -2.77
C ALA A 171 21.29 3.62 -2.01
N PHE A 172 21.91 2.85 -1.11
CA PHE A 172 21.20 1.92 -0.24
C PHE A 172 20.20 2.65 0.66
N PHE A 173 20.63 3.71 1.37
CA PHE A 173 19.75 4.46 2.27
C PHE A 173 18.65 5.21 1.53
N SER A 174 18.93 5.81 0.37
CA SER A 174 17.91 6.51 -0.41
C SER A 174 16.81 5.55 -0.87
N ASN A 175 17.19 4.38 -1.37
CA ASN A 175 16.26 3.37 -1.85
C ASN A 175 15.51 2.70 -0.69
N LEU A 176 16.17 2.46 0.45
CA LEU A 176 15.52 1.96 1.66
C LEU A 176 14.50 2.97 2.19
N ALA A 177 14.83 4.26 2.20
CA ALA A 177 13.90 5.32 2.60
C ALA A 177 12.70 5.42 1.64
N ALA A 178 12.93 5.28 0.33
CA ALA A 178 11.86 5.26 -0.67
C ALA A 178 10.93 4.05 -0.47
N LEU A 179 11.48 2.85 -0.28
CA LEU A 179 10.70 1.65 -0.01
C LEU A 179 9.98 1.71 1.33
N ALA A 180 10.60 2.26 2.37
CA ALA A 180 9.97 2.46 3.68
C ALA A 180 8.78 3.43 3.58
N ARG A 181 8.91 4.51 2.80
CA ARG A 181 7.79 5.40 2.48
C ARG A 181 6.69 4.65 1.74
N GLN A 182 7.04 3.89 0.70
CA GLN A 182 6.07 3.10 -0.05
C GLN A 182 5.34 2.08 0.83
N MET A 183 6.05 1.39 1.73
CA MET A 183 5.43 0.44 2.67
C MET A 183 4.54 1.12 3.70
N SER A 184 4.95 2.28 4.24
CA SER A 184 4.12 3.09 5.14
C SER A 184 2.83 3.56 4.47
N MET A 185 2.87 3.77 3.15
CA MET A 185 1.73 4.14 2.31
C MET A 185 0.86 2.95 1.90
N ASN A 186 1.41 1.74 1.94
CA ASN A 186 0.79 0.51 1.52
C ASN A 186 0.22 -0.24 2.73
N ASN A 187 -0.62 0.44 3.51
CA ASN A 187 -1.32 -0.19 4.63
C ASN A 187 -2.18 -1.35 4.11
N ASP A 188 -2.11 -2.46 4.84
CA ASP A 188 -3.02 -3.59 4.69
C ASP A 188 -4.04 -3.50 5.81
N TYR A 189 -5.31 -3.62 5.47
CA TYR A 189 -6.39 -3.69 6.45
C TYR A 189 -6.80 -5.15 6.65
N SER A 190 -7.08 -5.52 7.90
CA SER A 190 -7.68 -6.82 8.21
C SER A 190 -8.83 -6.63 9.19
N SER A 191 -9.98 -7.17 8.82
CA SER A 191 -11.18 -7.25 9.63
C SER A 191 -11.11 -8.37 10.69
N GLN A 192 -10.00 -9.11 10.75
CA GLN A 192 -9.84 -10.32 11.55
C GLN A 192 -10.88 -11.39 11.17
N GLY A 193 -11.02 -11.66 9.86
CA GLY A 193 -11.94 -12.67 9.33
C GLY A 193 -13.41 -12.31 9.51
N GLY A 194 -13.75 -11.04 9.32
CA GLY A 194 -15.13 -10.52 9.44
C GLY A 194 -15.59 -10.20 10.86
N SER A 195 -14.74 -10.39 11.88
CA SER A 195 -15.11 -10.02 13.26
C SER A 195 -15.36 -8.52 13.41
N ARG A 196 -14.70 -7.69 12.61
CA ARG A 196 -14.89 -6.23 12.60
C ARG A 196 -15.58 -5.81 11.32
N ARG A 197 -16.78 -5.26 11.48
CA ARG A 197 -17.54 -4.68 10.37
C ARG A 197 -16.81 -3.46 9.81
N HIS A 198 -16.70 -3.40 8.50
CA HIS A 198 -16.04 -2.31 7.81
C HIS A 198 -16.69 -2.00 6.46
N VAL A 199 -16.48 -0.78 6.01
CA VAL A 199 -16.96 -0.26 4.73
C VAL A 199 -15.76 0.29 3.96
N ILE A 200 -15.77 0.07 2.65
CA ILE A 200 -14.71 0.53 1.76
C ILE A 200 -15.23 1.73 0.97
N PHE A 201 -14.46 2.82 0.93
CA PHE A 201 -14.68 3.98 0.09
C PHE A 201 -13.55 4.04 -0.94
N ALA A 202 -13.84 3.71 -2.20
CA ALA A 202 -12.87 3.52 -3.25
C ALA A 202 -13.03 4.53 -4.39
N GLY A 203 -11.91 5.07 -4.87
CA GLY A 203 -11.86 5.86 -6.10
C GLY A 203 -10.87 7.01 -6.04
N LYS A 204 -10.87 7.85 -7.07
CA LYS A 204 -10.02 9.03 -7.12
C LYS A 204 -10.73 10.14 -6.37
N LEU A 205 -10.33 10.42 -5.13
CA LEU A 205 -11.08 11.31 -4.24
C LEU A 205 -10.20 12.48 -3.82
N GLY A 206 -10.72 13.70 -3.94
CA GLY A 206 -10.05 14.89 -3.43
C GLY A 206 -10.17 14.98 -1.91
N SER A 207 -9.31 15.81 -1.30
CA SER A 207 -9.32 16.06 0.16
C SER A 207 -10.68 16.53 0.68
N ARG A 208 -11.42 17.28 -0.15
CA ARG A 208 -12.72 17.87 0.21
C ARG A 208 -13.83 16.80 0.24
N GLU A 209 -13.88 15.94 -0.77
CA GLU A 209 -14.84 14.84 -0.86
C GLU A 209 -14.65 13.86 0.29
N ILE A 210 -13.39 13.50 0.58
CA ILE A 210 -13.07 12.65 1.72
C ILE A 210 -13.49 13.31 3.04
N THR A 211 -13.23 14.61 3.19
CA THR A 211 -13.63 15.35 4.41
C THR A 211 -15.14 15.33 4.61
N TYR A 212 -15.93 15.60 3.57
CA TYR A 212 -17.38 15.53 3.68
C TYR A 212 -17.86 14.13 4.02
N PHE A 213 -17.29 13.11 3.38
CA PHE A 213 -17.62 11.73 3.67
C PHE A 213 -17.31 11.37 5.13
N ILE A 214 -16.11 11.70 5.62
CA ILE A 214 -15.70 11.43 7.01
C ILE A 214 -16.64 12.13 7.99
N ASN A 215 -16.95 13.40 7.77
CA ASN A 215 -17.82 14.14 8.67
C ASN A 215 -19.24 13.55 8.71
N GLU A 216 -19.79 13.17 7.56
CA GLU A 216 -21.13 12.58 7.47
C GLU A 216 -21.17 11.19 8.16
N PHE A 217 -20.20 10.32 7.85
CA PHE A 217 -20.17 8.95 8.37
C PHE A 217 -19.76 8.87 9.83
N CYS A 218 -18.83 9.73 10.27
CA CYS A 218 -18.30 9.71 11.63
C CYS A 218 -19.07 10.61 12.60
N GLY A 219 -19.65 11.72 12.11
CA GLY A 219 -20.34 12.71 12.93
C GLY A 219 -21.83 12.45 13.10
N GLY A 220 -22.53 11.98 12.06
CA GLY A 220 -23.99 11.97 12.06
C GLY A 220 -24.68 10.81 12.75
N MET A 221 -24.00 9.67 12.91
CA MET A 221 -24.67 8.44 13.35
C MET A 221 -23.83 7.69 14.38
N ARG A 222 -24.13 7.92 15.67
CA ARG A 222 -23.61 7.12 16.82
C ARG A 222 -23.78 5.60 16.61
N ARG A 223 -24.72 5.19 15.75
CA ARG A 223 -24.94 3.80 15.33
C ARG A 223 -23.73 3.16 14.63
N PHE A 224 -22.82 3.95 14.06
CA PHE A 224 -21.63 3.47 13.33
C PHE A 224 -20.31 3.70 14.07
N ASP A 225 -20.33 3.94 15.39
CA ASP A 225 -19.11 4.17 16.18
C ASP A 225 -18.14 2.97 16.16
N ALA A 226 -18.65 1.75 16.02
CA ALA A 226 -17.84 0.54 15.90
C ALA A 226 -17.42 0.21 14.45
N LEU A 227 -17.95 0.90 13.45
CA LEU A 227 -17.67 0.64 12.04
C LEU A 227 -16.31 1.21 11.64
N LYS A 228 -15.50 0.39 10.98
CA LYS A 228 -14.23 0.83 10.38
C LYS A 228 -14.45 1.31 8.95
N ILE A 229 -13.75 2.36 8.56
CA ILE A 229 -13.84 2.95 7.23
C ILE A 229 -12.47 2.79 6.56
N VAL A 230 -12.42 2.06 5.45
CA VAL A 230 -11.21 1.90 4.63
C VAL A 230 -11.34 2.81 3.42
N ILE A 231 -10.46 3.80 3.31
CA ILE A 231 -10.44 4.73 2.17
C ILE A 231 -9.33 4.28 1.22
N MET A 232 -9.73 3.80 0.04
CA MET A 232 -8.86 3.30 -1.01
C MET A 232 -8.79 4.32 -2.16
N SER A 233 -7.60 4.85 -2.41
CA SER A 233 -7.35 5.77 -3.53
C SER A 233 -6.18 5.30 -4.37
N SER A 234 -6.28 5.47 -5.69
CA SER A 234 -5.18 5.21 -6.62
C SER A 234 -4.10 6.30 -6.57
N GLU A 235 -4.44 7.49 -6.06
CA GLU A 235 -3.55 8.63 -5.91
C GLU A 235 -3.18 8.84 -4.44
N GLU A 236 -2.00 9.40 -4.21
CA GLU A 236 -1.52 9.69 -2.86
C GLU A 236 -2.40 10.70 -2.14
N PHE A 237 -2.78 10.37 -0.90
CA PHE A 237 -3.48 11.31 -0.02
C PHE A 237 -2.60 12.50 0.32
N SER A 238 -3.19 13.69 0.32
CA SER A 238 -2.56 14.94 0.78
C SER A 238 -2.07 14.82 2.22
N GLN A 239 -1.02 15.56 2.57
CA GLN A 239 -0.46 15.55 3.92
C GLN A 239 -1.49 16.01 4.96
N GLU A 240 -2.32 16.98 4.62
CA GLU A 240 -3.44 17.46 5.46
C GLU A 240 -4.41 16.33 5.82
N MET A 241 -4.80 15.51 4.84
CA MET A 241 -5.70 14.38 5.08
C MET A 241 -5.06 13.33 5.98
N ARG A 242 -3.76 13.04 5.79
CA ARG A 242 -3.05 12.10 6.67
C ARG A 242 -3.01 12.61 8.11
N MET A 243 -2.70 13.90 8.31
CA MET A 243 -2.70 14.50 9.64
C MET A 243 -4.08 14.47 10.30
N ARG A 244 -5.15 14.70 9.53
CA ARG A 244 -6.52 14.64 10.03
C ARG A 244 -6.92 13.23 10.47
N VAL A 245 -6.55 12.19 9.72
CA VAL A 245 -6.82 10.80 10.12
C VAL A 245 -6.05 10.40 11.37
N LEU A 246 -4.87 10.98 11.63
CA LEU A 246 -4.11 10.70 12.85
C LEU A 246 -4.75 11.26 14.13
N ALA A 247 -5.75 12.15 14.02
CA ALA A 247 -6.47 12.65 15.18
C ALA A 247 -7.11 11.49 15.98
N PRO A 248 -7.18 11.55 17.32
CA PRO A 248 -7.65 10.45 18.16
C PRO A 248 -9.07 9.94 17.80
N GLU A 249 -9.91 10.85 17.32
CA GLU A 249 -11.29 10.59 16.87
C GLU A 249 -11.35 9.67 15.65
N PHE A 250 -10.36 9.79 14.74
CA PHE A 250 -10.36 9.13 13.45
C PHE A 250 -9.33 8.01 13.33
N ASN A 251 -8.21 8.07 14.03
CA ASN A 251 -7.07 7.14 13.86
C ASN A 251 -7.46 5.68 14.09
N LYS A 252 -8.38 5.45 15.03
CA LYS A 252 -8.91 4.10 15.24
C LYS A 252 -10.00 3.74 14.24
N ARG A 253 -10.74 4.68 13.65
CA ARG A 253 -11.90 4.37 12.79
C ARG A 253 -11.55 4.28 11.31
N ILE A 254 -10.57 5.06 10.86
CA ILE A 254 -10.25 5.25 9.45
C ILE A 254 -8.90 4.62 9.11
N CYS A 255 -8.89 3.81 8.05
CA CYS A 255 -7.68 3.29 7.45
C CYS A 255 -7.51 3.93 6.06
N LEU A 256 -6.45 4.70 5.88
CA LEU A 256 -6.05 5.20 4.55
C LEU A 256 -5.20 4.15 3.87
N MET A 257 -5.55 3.84 2.62
CA MET A 257 -4.90 2.82 1.82
C MET A 257 -4.68 3.32 0.39
N LEU A 258 -3.44 3.22 -0.09
CA LEU A 258 -3.14 3.39 -1.50
C LEU A 258 -3.46 2.08 -2.24
N GLY A 259 -4.40 2.14 -3.18
CA GLY A 259 -4.88 0.98 -3.91
C GLY A 259 -5.89 1.33 -5.00
N ASP A 260 -6.04 0.43 -5.97
CA ASP A 260 -7.01 0.53 -7.04
C ASP A 260 -7.97 -0.66 -6.98
N PRO A 261 -9.29 -0.45 -6.87
CA PRO A 261 -10.26 -1.54 -6.79
C PRO A 261 -10.34 -2.39 -8.08
N ARG A 262 -9.67 -1.99 -9.16
CA ARG A 262 -9.49 -2.83 -10.36
C ARG A 262 -8.51 -3.99 -10.14
N ARG A 263 -7.59 -3.87 -9.18
CA ARG A 263 -6.59 -4.88 -8.85
C ARG A 263 -7.09 -5.77 -7.72
N ARG A 264 -7.14 -7.09 -7.98
CA ARG A 264 -7.55 -8.09 -6.98
C ARG A 264 -6.71 -8.03 -5.70
N ASP A 265 -5.40 -7.86 -5.83
CA ASP A 265 -4.48 -7.78 -4.69
C ASP A 265 -4.84 -6.60 -3.75
N ASP A 266 -5.30 -5.48 -4.30
CA ASP A 266 -5.70 -4.33 -3.48
C ASP A 266 -7.06 -4.55 -2.81
N LEU A 267 -7.98 -5.29 -3.44
CA LEU A 267 -9.24 -5.69 -2.80
C LEU A 267 -8.99 -6.68 -1.66
N ASP A 268 -8.07 -7.64 -1.85
CA ASP A 268 -7.66 -8.59 -0.81
C ASP A 268 -6.99 -7.86 0.37
N ARG A 269 -6.11 -6.89 0.09
CA ARG A 269 -5.47 -6.05 1.11
C ARG A 269 -6.45 -5.13 1.87
N ALA A 270 -7.58 -4.78 1.25
CA ALA A 270 -8.65 -4.05 1.90
C ALA A 270 -9.64 -4.96 2.65
N ASP A 271 -9.42 -6.28 2.60
CA ASP A 271 -10.29 -7.32 3.16
C ASP A 271 -11.73 -7.25 2.62
N ALA A 272 -11.87 -6.91 1.33
CA ALA A 272 -13.14 -6.63 0.67
C ALA A 272 -14.13 -7.81 0.70
N ALA A 273 -13.65 -9.04 0.81
CA ALA A 273 -14.49 -10.23 0.96
C ALA A 273 -15.37 -10.23 2.21
N TYR A 274 -14.98 -9.49 3.27
CA TYR A 274 -15.77 -9.34 4.51
C TYR A 274 -16.31 -7.92 4.69
N ALA A 275 -16.23 -7.07 3.66
CA ALA A 275 -16.76 -5.72 3.74
C ALA A 275 -18.29 -5.74 3.71
N ASP A 276 -18.92 -4.88 4.51
CA ASP A 276 -20.39 -4.75 4.52
C ASP A 276 -20.90 -4.13 3.22
N SER A 277 -20.14 -3.18 2.67
CA SER A 277 -20.42 -2.51 1.41
C SER A 277 -19.19 -1.76 0.90
N ILE A 278 -19.20 -1.48 -0.40
CA ILE A 278 -18.20 -0.65 -1.06
C ILE A 278 -18.85 0.51 -1.80
N PHE A 279 -18.33 1.69 -1.54
CA PHE A 279 -18.74 2.95 -2.16
C PHE A 279 -17.70 3.34 -3.19
N ILE A 280 -18.12 3.57 -4.44
CA ILE A 280 -17.24 3.90 -5.55
C ILE A 280 -17.60 5.30 -6.06
N ALA A 281 -16.66 6.23 -5.89
CA ALA A 281 -16.85 7.62 -6.30
C ALA A 281 -15.53 8.22 -6.77
N ASN A 282 -15.61 9.09 -7.77
CA ASN A 282 -14.48 9.82 -8.31
C ASN A 282 -14.71 11.35 -8.17
N SER A 283 -13.61 12.10 -8.11
CA SER A 283 -13.54 13.54 -8.19
C SER A 283 -13.94 14.02 -9.58
N ASP A 284 -14.39 15.28 -9.66
CA ASP A 284 -14.90 15.87 -10.90
C ASP A 284 -13.78 16.49 -11.76
N ASP A 285 -12.53 16.02 -11.62
CA ASP A 285 -11.34 16.59 -12.28
C ASP A 285 -11.29 16.30 -13.79
N LEU A 286 -11.94 15.22 -14.22
CA LEU A 286 -11.95 14.76 -15.61
C LEU A 286 -13.32 15.01 -16.27
N PRO A 287 -13.38 14.95 -17.62
CA PRO A 287 -14.64 14.98 -18.34
C PRO A 287 -15.61 13.91 -17.83
N ALA A 288 -16.91 14.22 -17.84
CA ALA A 288 -17.94 13.35 -17.26
C ALA A 288 -17.92 11.92 -17.81
N MET A 289 -17.62 11.76 -19.09
CA MET A 289 -17.55 10.44 -19.73
C MET A 289 -16.42 9.58 -19.17
N ASP A 290 -15.24 10.17 -18.95
CA ASP A 290 -14.07 9.45 -18.47
C ASP A 290 -14.23 9.06 -17.00
N VAL A 291 -14.80 9.97 -16.20
CA VAL A 291 -15.16 9.72 -14.80
C VAL A 291 -16.14 8.55 -14.69
N ASP A 292 -17.21 8.57 -15.48
CA ASP A 292 -18.24 7.54 -15.46
C ASP A 292 -17.70 6.19 -15.97
N ALA A 293 -16.89 6.20 -17.03
CA ALA A 293 -16.25 5.00 -17.55
C ALA A 293 -15.33 4.34 -16.51
N ASP A 294 -14.53 5.13 -15.79
CA ASP A 294 -13.65 4.63 -14.74
C ASP A 294 -14.45 4.04 -13.56
N VAL A 295 -15.54 4.69 -13.13
CA VAL A 295 -16.44 4.13 -12.10
C VAL A 295 -17.03 2.79 -12.55
N ILE A 296 -17.50 2.69 -13.80
CA ILE A 296 -18.06 1.44 -14.34
C ILE A 296 -17.00 0.32 -14.37
N LEU A 297 -15.77 0.62 -14.77
CA LEU A 297 -14.67 -0.36 -14.78
C LEU A 297 -14.35 -0.86 -13.37
N LYS A 298 -14.31 0.04 -12.38
CA LYS A 298 -14.10 -0.29 -10.97
C LYS A 298 -15.22 -1.17 -10.44
N THR A 299 -16.47 -0.77 -10.64
CA THR A 299 -17.66 -1.57 -10.26
C THR A 299 -17.65 -2.97 -10.89
N THR A 300 -17.29 -3.06 -12.18
CA THR A 300 -17.22 -4.34 -12.89
C THR A 300 -16.13 -5.23 -12.29
N SER A 301 -14.96 -4.65 -11.96
CA SER A 301 -13.86 -5.38 -11.35
C SER A 301 -14.22 -5.91 -9.95
N VAL A 302 -14.91 -5.09 -9.16
CA VAL A 302 -15.44 -5.50 -7.84
C VAL A 302 -16.49 -6.59 -7.99
N HIS A 303 -17.39 -6.51 -8.98
CA HIS A 303 -18.38 -7.55 -9.24
C HIS A 303 -17.74 -8.90 -9.65
N GLN A 304 -16.62 -8.84 -10.39
CA GLN A 304 -15.85 -10.03 -10.76
C GLN A 304 -15.09 -10.62 -9.57
N TYR A 305 -14.69 -9.79 -8.60
CA TYR A 305 -14.05 -10.22 -7.37
C TYR A 305 -15.06 -10.90 -6.43
N ASP A 306 -16.15 -10.21 -6.10
CA ASP A 306 -17.24 -10.73 -5.28
C ASP A 306 -18.59 -10.22 -5.81
N ARG A 307 -19.45 -11.17 -6.18
CA ARG A 307 -20.79 -10.90 -6.71
C ARG A 307 -21.79 -10.45 -5.65
N TYR A 308 -21.53 -10.80 -4.38
CA TYR A 308 -22.44 -10.56 -3.26
C TYR A 308 -22.12 -9.28 -2.49
N LEU A 309 -20.92 -8.72 -2.66
CA LEU A 309 -20.51 -7.47 -2.04
C LEU A 309 -21.42 -6.32 -2.51
N PRO A 310 -22.22 -5.69 -1.61
CA PRO A 310 -23.10 -4.59 -1.99
C PRO A 310 -22.31 -3.36 -2.45
N GLN A 311 -22.61 -2.87 -3.65
CA GLN A 311 -21.94 -1.72 -4.24
C GLN A 311 -22.84 -0.48 -4.29
N HIS A 312 -22.24 0.67 -4.01
CA HIS A 312 -22.86 2.00 -4.12
C HIS A 312 -21.98 2.87 -5.02
N ALA A 313 -22.50 3.31 -6.16
CA ALA A 313 -21.71 4.04 -7.15
C ALA A 313 -22.25 5.45 -7.36
N VAL A 314 -21.36 6.42 -7.55
CA VAL A 314 -21.69 7.79 -7.95
C VAL A 314 -21.23 8.02 -9.38
N ILE A 315 -22.15 8.39 -10.25
CA ILE A 315 -21.89 8.77 -11.63
C ILE A 315 -22.39 10.18 -11.91
N ARG A 316 -21.87 10.80 -12.96
CA ARG A 316 -22.29 12.13 -13.40
C ARG A 316 -23.52 12.06 -14.28
N ARG A 317 -23.54 11.18 -15.29
CA ARG A 317 -24.62 11.10 -16.30
C ARG A 317 -25.35 9.76 -16.28
N GLU A 318 -26.64 9.79 -16.63
CA GLU A 318 -27.55 8.63 -16.60
C GLU A 318 -27.25 7.55 -17.67
N ARG A 319 -26.49 7.89 -18.72
CA ARG A 319 -26.37 7.08 -19.95
C ARG A 319 -26.00 5.61 -19.71
N ASN A 320 -25.23 5.33 -18.66
CA ASN A 320 -24.66 4.02 -18.39
C ASN A 320 -25.25 3.32 -17.14
N THR A 321 -26.37 3.80 -16.60
CA THR A 321 -27.02 3.22 -15.40
C THR A 321 -27.42 1.76 -15.57
N ALA A 322 -27.82 1.36 -16.78
CA ALA A 322 -28.19 -0.02 -17.08
C ALA A 322 -27.02 -1.00 -16.84
N LEU A 323 -25.79 -0.61 -17.20
CA LEU A 323 -24.59 -1.43 -17.00
C LEU A 323 -24.27 -1.60 -15.51
N LEU A 324 -24.44 -0.54 -14.72
CA LEU A 324 -24.25 -0.61 -13.27
C LEU A 324 -25.28 -1.52 -12.60
N ARG A 325 -26.54 -1.50 -13.06
CA ARG A 325 -27.57 -2.42 -12.57
C ARG A 325 -27.26 -3.87 -12.91
N MET A 326 -26.69 -4.15 -14.09
CA MET A 326 -26.23 -5.50 -14.46
C MET A 326 -25.12 -5.99 -13.52
N ASN A 327 -24.27 -5.09 -13.04
CA ASN A 327 -23.21 -5.39 -12.06
C ASN A 327 -23.69 -5.47 -10.61
N ASN A 328 -25.00 -5.61 -10.37
CA ASN A 328 -25.60 -5.71 -9.04
C ASN A 328 -25.28 -4.51 -8.12
N VAL A 329 -25.09 -3.31 -8.70
CA VAL A 329 -24.97 -2.08 -7.91
C VAL A 329 -26.31 -1.76 -7.29
N ARG A 330 -26.35 -1.71 -5.96
CA ARG A 330 -27.58 -1.52 -5.20
C ARG A 330 -28.11 -0.10 -5.35
N ASN A 331 -27.23 0.88 -5.17
CA ASN A 331 -27.58 2.30 -5.30
C ASN A 331 -26.65 2.98 -6.30
N VAL A 332 -27.25 3.64 -7.29
CA VAL A 332 -26.54 4.49 -8.26
C VAL A 332 -27.01 5.92 -8.05
N LEU A 333 -26.08 6.80 -7.69
CA LEU A 333 -26.35 8.23 -7.52
C LEU A 333 -25.89 8.99 -8.77
N GLU A 334 -26.82 9.64 -9.45
CA GLU A 334 -26.56 10.45 -10.64
C GLU A 334 -26.46 11.94 -10.26
N LYS A 335 -25.25 12.50 -10.25
CA LYS A 335 -25.00 13.89 -9.81
C LYS A 335 -25.77 14.92 -10.64
N GLU A 336 -25.71 14.85 -11.98
CA GLU A 336 -26.34 15.86 -12.84
C GLU A 336 -27.87 15.78 -12.75
N ARG A 337 -28.45 14.58 -12.72
CA ARG A 337 -29.89 14.39 -12.57
C ARG A 337 -30.40 14.93 -11.24
N LEU A 338 -29.71 14.62 -10.12
CA LEU A 338 -30.09 15.14 -8.81
C LEU A 338 -30.00 16.68 -8.80
N LYS A 339 -28.92 17.24 -9.34
CA LYS A 339 -28.73 18.69 -9.43
C LYS A 339 -29.86 19.37 -10.20
N PHE A 340 -30.19 18.89 -11.40
CA PHE A 340 -31.25 19.48 -12.21
C PHE A 340 -32.64 19.27 -11.60
N SER A 341 -32.87 18.14 -10.93
CA SER A 341 -34.14 17.88 -10.22
C SER A 341 -34.32 18.85 -9.05
N LEU A 342 -33.26 19.11 -8.27
CA LEU A 342 -33.28 20.11 -7.19
C LEU A 342 -33.49 21.53 -7.73
N LEU A 343 -32.83 21.89 -8.83
CA LEU A 343 -33.04 23.19 -9.47
C LEU A 343 -34.48 23.35 -9.97
N GLY A 344 -35.04 22.32 -10.59
CA GLY A 344 -36.45 22.31 -11.01
C GLY A 344 -37.42 22.45 -9.83
N MET A 345 -37.17 21.74 -8.72
CA MET A 345 -37.95 21.89 -7.48
C MET A 345 -37.83 23.30 -6.88
N GLY A 346 -36.65 23.91 -6.95
CA GLY A 346 -36.43 25.28 -6.50
C GLY A 346 -37.22 26.32 -7.30
N VAL A 347 -37.54 26.05 -8.57
CA VAL A 347 -38.43 26.90 -9.38
C VAL A 347 -39.89 26.78 -8.92
N ILE A 348 -40.32 25.59 -8.49
CA ILE A 348 -41.69 25.33 -8.04
C ILE A 348 -41.92 25.89 -6.63
N SER A 349 -40.96 25.68 -5.73
CA SER A 349 -41.07 26.06 -4.32
C SER A 349 -39.78 26.70 -3.83
N ASN A 350 -39.90 27.97 -3.45
CA ASN A 350 -38.81 28.70 -2.79
C ASN A 350 -38.48 28.01 -1.46
N GLY A 351 -37.21 27.63 -1.28
CA GLY A 351 -36.74 26.93 -0.08
C GLY A 351 -36.75 25.40 -0.17
N ALA A 352 -37.23 24.79 -1.26
CA ALA A 352 -37.18 23.33 -1.43
C ALA A 352 -35.74 22.78 -1.42
N ILE A 353 -34.80 23.48 -2.07
CA ILE A 353 -33.39 23.08 -2.13
C ILE A 353 -32.76 23.04 -0.73
N PRO A 354 -32.74 24.13 0.07
CA PRO A 354 -32.16 24.07 1.41
C PRO A 354 -32.90 23.09 2.33
N LEU A 355 -34.22 22.93 2.20
CA LEU A 355 -34.97 21.92 2.95
C LEU A 355 -34.44 20.50 2.67
N ILE A 356 -34.33 20.12 1.39
CA ILE A 356 -33.88 18.77 1.02
C ILE A 356 -32.40 18.57 1.40
N ILE A 357 -31.54 19.57 1.18
CA ILE A 357 -30.11 19.45 1.51
C ILE A 357 -29.91 19.30 3.01
N ASN A 358 -30.65 20.04 3.84
CA ASN A 358 -30.54 19.95 5.29
C ASN A 358 -31.07 18.62 5.82
N LEU A 359 -32.15 18.07 5.25
CA LEU A 359 -32.67 16.75 5.64
C LEU A 359 -31.73 15.57 5.30
N VAL A 360 -30.86 15.76 4.30
CA VAL A 360 -29.90 14.74 3.84
C VAL A 360 -28.58 14.80 4.59
N ARG A 361 -28.22 15.97 5.15
CA ARG A 361 -26.99 16.14 5.93
C ARG A 361 -27.27 15.87 7.39
N SER A 362 -26.38 15.12 8.01
CA SER A 362 -26.36 15.05 9.46
C SER A 362 -25.70 16.28 10.08
N TYR A 363 -26.41 16.89 11.01
CA TYR A 363 -25.95 18.06 11.74
C TYR A 363 -26.47 18.01 13.18
N ASP A 364 -25.56 17.98 14.15
CA ASP A 364 -25.92 18.11 15.55
C ASP A 364 -26.05 19.60 15.91
N SER A 365 -27.29 20.06 16.13
CA SER A 365 -27.56 21.43 16.60
C SER A 365 -27.19 21.56 18.08
N GLU A 366 -26.44 22.59 18.43
CA GLU A 366 -26.19 22.97 19.83
C GLU A 366 -27.36 23.77 20.43
N VAL A 367 -28.22 24.33 19.56
CA VAL A 367 -29.38 25.13 19.94
C VAL A 367 -30.58 24.23 20.21
N GLU A 368 -31.27 24.47 21.32
CA GLU A 368 -32.50 23.77 21.69
C GLU A 368 -33.74 24.54 21.20
N ALA A 369 -34.82 23.83 20.87
CA ALA A 369 -36.03 24.42 20.27
C ALA A 369 -36.62 25.60 21.07
N HIS A 370 -36.48 25.56 22.40
CA HIS A 370 -37.07 26.52 23.32
C HIS A 370 -36.16 27.72 23.62
N THR A 371 -34.87 27.66 23.23
CA THR A 371 -33.92 28.77 23.38
C THR A 371 -33.76 29.58 22.10
N ALA A 372 -34.26 29.08 20.96
CA ALA A 372 -34.19 29.75 19.67
C ALA A 372 -35.15 30.96 19.57
N THR A 373 -34.61 32.17 19.67
CA THR A 373 -35.35 33.44 19.59
C THR A 373 -35.16 34.16 18.25
N THR A 374 -33.99 34.00 17.63
CA THR A 374 -33.68 34.59 16.33
C THR A 374 -33.96 33.63 15.17
N TRP A 375 -34.15 34.16 13.96
CA TRP A 375 -34.35 33.33 12.77
C TRP A 375 -33.14 32.42 12.48
N GLN A 376 -31.93 32.83 12.89
CA GLN A 376 -30.70 32.07 12.72
C GLN A 376 -30.71 30.84 13.63
N GLU A 377 -31.01 31.02 14.91
CA GLU A 377 -31.15 29.94 15.90
C GLU A 377 -32.25 28.96 15.50
N GLN A 378 -33.40 29.46 15.02
CA GLN A 378 -34.48 28.61 14.52
C GLN A 378 -34.07 27.81 13.29
N THR A 379 -33.24 28.41 12.41
CA THR A 379 -32.72 27.73 11.23
C THR A 379 -31.72 26.65 11.63
N GLU A 380 -30.80 26.94 12.54
CA GLU A 380 -29.82 25.99 13.07
C GLU A 380 -30.50 24.78 13.72
N TRP A 381 -31.48 25.04 14.59
CA TRP A 381 -32.30 23.97 15.16
C TRP A 381 -33.00 23.14 14.07
N SER A 382 -33.52 23.80 13.03
CA SER A 382 -34.17 23.11 11.92
C SER A 382 -33.20 22.28 11.06
N MET A 383 -31.90 22.64 11.02
CA MET A 383 -30.87 21.86 10.32
C MET A 383 -30.59 20.52 11.00
N GLY A 384 -30.92 20.36 12.29
CA GLY A 384 -30.80 19.08 12.99
C GLY A 384 -31.89 18.06 12.66
N ASN A 385 -32.84 18.39 11.79
CA ASN A 385 -33.84 17.42 11.34
C ASN A 385 -33.25 16.48 10.28
N GLU A 386 -33.37 15.18 10.51
CA GLU A 386 -32.88 14.14 9.60
C GLU A 386 -34.01 13.24 9.09
N LEU A 387 -33.78 12.58 7.95
CA LEU A 387 -34.70 11.60 7.39
C LEU A 387 -34.41 10.19 7.91
N TYR A 388 -35.37 9.60 8.61
CA TYR A 388 -35.27 8.22 9.11
C TYR A 388 -36.30 7.28 8.47
N ALA A 389 -35.91 6.03 8.32
CA ALA A 389 -36.81 4.93 7.99
C ALA A 389 -36.86 3.95 9.18
N PHE A 390 -38.07 3.54 9.57
CA PHE A 390 -38.30 2.60 10.65
C PHE A 390 -39.46 1.67 10.33
N ASN A 391 -39.46 0.49 10.95
CA ASN A 391 -40.55 -0.48 10.81
C ASN A 391 -41.78 0.00 11.56
N VAL A 392 -42.95 -0.16 10.95
CA VAL A 392 -44.22 0.24 11.54
C VAL A 392 -44.46 -0.53 12.85
N PRO A 393 -44.67 0.17 13.98
CA PRO A 393 -45.00 -0.48 15.23
C PRO A 393 -46.31 -1.28 15.12
N PRO A 394 -46.43 -2.45 15.77
CA PRO A 394 -47.63 -3.29 15.69
C PRO A 394 -48.95 -2.56 16.04
N ALA A 395 -48.89 -1.56 16.92
CA ALA A 395 -50.06 -0.78 17.34
C ALA A 395 -50.64 0.14 16.24
N LEU A 396 -49.86 0.44 15.19
CA LEU A 396 -50.25 1.29 14.08
C LEU A 396 -50.66 0.50 12.83
N VAL A 397 -50.50 -0.82 12.86
CA VAL A 397 -50.96 -1.72 11.80
C VAL A 397 -52.49 -1.63 11.70
N GLY A 398 -53.00 -1.49 10.48
CA GLY A 398 -54.43 -1.36 10.20
C GLY A 398 -54.99 0.06 10.29
N LYS A 399 -54.18 1.06 10.71
CA LYS A 399 -54.60 2.47 10.71
C LYS A 399 -54.31 3.14 9.36
N SER A 400 -55.06 4.19 9.05
CA SER A 400 -54.79 4.98 7.84
C SER A 400 -53.53 5.82 8.01
N PHE A 401 -52.81 6.10 6.91
CA PHE A 401 -51.63 6.96 6.94
C PHE A 401 -51.89 8.32 7.63
N LEU A 402 -53.06 8.91 7.40
CA LEU A 402 -53.47 10.16 8.03
C LEU A 402 -53.57 10.03 9.57
N GLN A 403 -54.15 8.94 10.08
CA GLN A 403 -54.23 8.69 11.51
C GLN A 403 -52.85 8.52 12.13
N CYS A 404 -51.96 7.78 11.46
CA CYS A 404 -50.58 7.63 11.89
C CYS A 404 -49.85 8.98 11.90
N ALA A 405 -50.08 9.83 10.90
CA ALA A 405 -49.49 11.16 10.83
C ALA A 405 -49.93 12.06 11.99
N PHE A 406 -51.19 12.00 12.41
CA PHE A 406 -51.66 12.73 13.59
C PHE A 406 -50.98 12.24 14.89
N LEU A 407 -50.87 10.92 15.07
CA LEU A 407 -50.24 10.34 16.26
C LEU A 407 -48.75 10.68 16.35
N TYR A 408 -48.01 10.60 15.25
CA TYR A 408 -46.58 10.95 15.24
C TYR A 408 -46.34 12.45 15.43
N ARG A 409 -47.27 13.29 14.97
CA ARG A 409 -47.19 14.73 15.19
C ARG A 409 -47.23 15.10 16.66
N GLU A 410 -48.00 14.38 17.48
CA GLU A 410 -48.00 14.57 18.95
C GLU A 410 -46.63 14.23 19.57
N ALA A 411 -45.89 13.32 18.96
CA ALA A 411 -44.52 12.97 19.33
C ALA A 411 -43.45 13.84 18.66
N VAL A 412 -43.82 14.96 18.02
CA VAL A 412 -42.91 15.88 17.31
C VAL A 412 -42.20 15.22 16.10
N VAL A 413 -42.78 14.15 15.55
CA VAL A 413 -42.26 13.45 14.37
C VAL A 413 -43.19 13.68 13.17
N SER A 414 -42.62 14.13 12.04
CA SER A 414 -43.36 14.28 10.79
C SER A 414 -43.11 13.09 9.87
N VAL A 415 -44.17 12.33 9.57
CA VAL A 415 -44.11 11.22 8.61
C VAL A 415 -44.39 11.71 7.19
N ILE A 416 -43.57 11.28 6.23
CA ILE A 416 -43.59 11.77 4.84
C ILE A 416 -44.18 10.73 3.87
N GLY A 417 -44.03 9.44 4.18
CA GLY A 417 -44.50 8.37 3.30
C GLY A 417 -44.39 6.99 3.93
N VAL A 418 -44.76 5.98 3.15
CA VAL A 418 -44.69 4.55 3.52
C VAL A 418 -43.89 3.81 2.46
N VAL A 419 -43.08 2.85 2.90
CA VAL A 419 -42.35 1.93 2.02
C VAL A 419 -43.15 0.63 1.93
N GLY A 420 -43.56 0.23 0.73
CA GLY A 420 -44.22 -1.05 0.49
C GLY A 420 -43.23 -2.22 0.49
N ASP A 421 -43.73 -3.45 0.57
CA ASP A 421 -42.89 -4.66 0.54
C ASP A 421 -42.18 -4.85 -0.80
N ASP A 422 -42.69 -4.25 -1.87
CA ASP A 422 -42.04 -4.18 -3.17
C ASP A 422 -40.89 -3.14 -3.22
N GLY A 423 -40.60 -2.49 -2.09
CA GLY A 423 -39.58 -1.46 -1.95
C GLY A 423 -39.98 -0.10 -2.53
N LYS A 424 -41.21 0.07 -3.03
CA LYS A 424 -41.67 1.36 -3.55
C LYS A 424 -42.03 2.30 -2.41
N VAL A 425 -41.56 3.54 -2.53
CA VAL A 425 -41.87 4.61 -1.59
C VAL A 425 -43.10 5.38 -2.08
N LEU A 426 -44.16 5.36 -1.28
CA LEU A 426 -45.37 6.14 -1.52
C LEU A 426 -45.35 7.37 -0.61
N LEU A 427 -45.23 8.55 -1.22
CA LEU A 427 -45.24 9.83 -0.51
C LEU A 427 -46.68 10.29 -0.27
N ASN A 428 -47.00 10.60 1.00
CA ASN A 428 -48.34 11.02 1.46
C ASN A 428 -49.52 10.27 0.80
N PRO A 429 -49.58 8.93 0.93
CA PRO A 429 -50.61 8.15 0.26
C PRO A 429 -52.01 8.44 0.84
N LYS A 430 -52.96 8.79 -0.04
CA LYS A 430 -54.36 8.99 0.34
C LYS A 430 -55.04 7.63 0.53
N GLY A 431 -55.44 7.32 1.76
CA GLY A 431 -56.25 6.13 2.07
C GLY A 431 -55.48 4.81 2.17
N ALA A 432 -54.14 4.83 2.11
CA ALA A 432 -53.35 3.63 2.38
C ALA A 432 -53.45 3.25 3.86
N VAL A 433 -53.68 1.97 4.11
CA VAL A 433 -53.69 1.38 5.45
C VAL A 433 -52.28 0.84 5.72
N VAL A 434 -51.69 1.30 6.82
CA VAL A 434 -50.32 0.96 7.18
C VAL A 434 -50.28 -0.49 7.67
N GLY A 435 -49.40 -1.31 7.10
CA GLY A 435 -49.28 -2.74 7.43
C GLY A 435 -50.40 -3.63 6.89
N ALA A 436 -51.22 -3.13 5.96
CA ALA A 436 -52.18 -3.93 5.20
C ALA A 436 -51.62 -4.25 3.80
N VAL A 437 -50.48 -4.94 3.78
CA VAL A 437 -49.98 -5.75 2.66
C VAL A 437 -49.29 -6.95 3.28
#